data_AF-A0A2V5VAU3-F1
#
_entry.id   AF-A0A2V5VAU3-F1
#
_cell.length_a   1.000
_cell.length_b   1.000
_cell.length_c   1.000
_cell.angle_alpha   90.00
_cell.angle_beta   90.00
_cell.angle_gamma   90.00
#
_symmetry.space_group_name_H-M   'P 1'
#
loop_
_entity.id
_entity.type
_entity.pdbx_description
1 polymer ?
#
loop_
_entity_poly.entity_id
_entity_poly.type
_entity_poly.pdbx_seq_one_letter_code
_entity_poly.pdbx_strand_id
1 'polypeptide(L)' 'MVSQPAKLPRKPNLILFLPDQQRADTLACYGGKKVHAPNLNKLASESVVFERAYVTHPVC' A
#
# COMPACT_ATOMS: atom_id res chain seq x y z
N MET A 1 -46.43 -7.15 8.38
CA MET A 1 -44.99 -7.30 8.66
C MET A 1 -44.22 -6.78 7.44
N VAL A 2 -43.73 -5.54 7.49
CA VAL A 2 -42.93 -4.99 6.39
C VAL A 2 -41.48 -5.44 6.59
N SER A 3 -40.95 -6.24 5.67
CA SER A 3 -39.57 -6.69 5.66
C SER A 3 -38.64 -5.49 5.41
N GLN A 4 -37.65 -5.27 6.29
CA GLN A 4 -36.64 -4.24 6.09
C GLN A 4 -35.72 -4.57 4.90
N PRO A 5 -35.32 -3.56 4.11
CA PRO A 5 -34.37 -3.76 3.02
C PRO A 5 -32.98 -4.07 3.55
N ALA A 6 -32.32 -5.08 2.98
CA ALA A 6 -30.96 -5.45 3.33
C ALA A 6 -29.98 -4.30 3.05
N LYS A 7 -29.15 -3.96 4.05
CA LYS A 7 -28.12 -2.93 3.93
C LYS A 7 -27.03 -3.41 2.97
N LEU A 8 -26.94 -2.81 1.78
CA LEU A 8 -25.87 -3.12 0.83
C LEU A 8 -24.50 -2.87 1.49
N PRO A 9 -23.52 -3.76 1.30
CA PRO A 9 -22.19 -3.56 1.84
C PRO A 9 -21.64 -2.22 1.33
N ARG A 10 -21.15 -1.38 2.25
CA ARG A 10 -20.55 -0.10 1.88
C ARG A 10 -19.31 -0.36 1.04
N LYS A 11 -19.18 0.35 -0.08
CA LYS A 11 -17.95 0.34 -0.88
C LYS A 11 -16.76 0.75 0.01
N PRO A 12 -15.61 0.07 -0.09
CA PRO A 12 -14.43 0.46 0.67
C PRO A 12 -13.93 1.82 0.20
N ASN A 13 -13.23 2.54 1.09
CA ASN A 13 -12.47 3.73 0.72
C ASN A 13 -11.15 3.30 0.07
N LEU A 14 -10.67 4.09 -0.89
CA LEU A 14 -9.37 3.88 -1.54
C LEU A 14 -8.44 5.04 -1.21
N ILE A 15 -7.25 4.73 -0.69
CA ILE A 15 -6.17 5.70 -0.47
C ILE A 15 -5.01 5.31 -1.38
N LEU A 16 -4.63 6.21 -2.29
CA LEU A 16 -3.42 6.09 -3.09
C LEU A 16 -2.33 6.94 -2.44
N PHE A 17 -1.31 6.28 -1.92
CA PHE A 17 -0.13 6.91 -1.31
C PHE A 17 1.08 6.66 -2.21
N LEU A 18 1.56 7.71 -2.88
CA LEU A 18 2.66 7.63 -3.84
C LEU A 18 3.69 8.74 -3.53
N PRO A 19 4.67 8.49 -2.66
CA PRO A 19 5.76 9.42 -2.43
C PRO A 19 6.64 9.55 -3.69
N ASP A 20 7.11 10.76 -3.97
CA ASP A 20 7.96 11.05 -5.12
C ASP A 20 9.38 10.48 -4.91
N GLN A 21 9.98 9.99 -6.00
CA GLN A 21 11.34 9.45 -6.07
C GLN A 21 11.69 8.34 -5.05
N GLN A 22 10.71 7.60 -4.53
CA GLN A 22 10.98 6.52 -3.57
C GLN A 22 11.56 5.27 -4.26
N ARG A 23 12.81 4.94 -3.95
CA ARG A 23 13.46 3.70 -4.42
C ARG A 23 13.04 2.49 -3.59
N ALA A 24 12.96 1.31 -4.20
CA ALA A 24 12.57 0.07 -3.50
C ALA A 24 13.51 -0.28 -2.34
N ASP A 25 14.83 -0.14 -2.51
CA ASP A 25 15.84 -0.48 -1.50
C ASP A 25 15.82 0.43 -0.25
N THR A 26 14.92 1.41 -0.19
CA THR A 26 14.65 2.22 1.00
C THR A 26 13.72 1.53 2.00
N LEU A 27 12.94 0.51 1.59
CA LEU A 27 11.99 -0.17 2.48
C LEU A 27 12.53 -1.50 3.01
N ALA A 28 12.20 -1.84 4.25
CA ALA A 28 12.67 -3.06 4.89
C ALA A 28 12.12 -4.34 4.24
N CYS A 29 10.90 -4.29 3.70
CA CYS A 29 10.31 -5.42 2.96
C CYS A 29 11.07 -5.77 1.67
N TYR A 30 11.89 -4.85 1.14
CA TYR A 30 12.78 -5.09 0.01
C TYR A 30 14.25 -5.25 0.44
N GLY A 31 14.51 -5.47 1.75
CA GLY A 31 15.86 -5.68 2.29
C GLY A 31 16.61 -4.40 2.70
N GLY A 32 15.98 -3.24 2.63
CA GLY A 32 16.54 -1.97 3.08
C GLY A 32 16.79 -1.95 4.60
N LYS A 33 17.96 -1.48 5.04
CA LYS A 33 18.35 -1.44 6.47
C LYS A 33 18.65 -0.05 7.02
N LYS A 34 18.81 0.94 6.14
CA LYS A 34 19.30 2.28 6.51
C LYS A 34 18.21 3.28 6.86
N VAL A 35 16.99 3.07 6.36
CA VAL A 35 15.88 4.02 6.50
C VAL A 35 15.00 3.63 7.69
N HIS A 36 14.72 4.60 8.55
CA HIS A 36 13.76 4.44 9.63
C HIS A 36 12.33 4.71 9.14
N ALA A 37 11.57 3.64 8.84
CA ALA A 37 10.20 3.72 8.34
C ALA A 37 9.25 2.73 9.04
N PRO A 38 9.04 2.83 10.37
CA PRO A 38 8.32 1.82 11.15
C PRO A 38 6.86 1.63 10.70
N ASN A 39 6.18 2.71 10.27
CA ASN A 39 4.79 2.64 9.80
C ASN A 39 4.67 1.90 8.46
N LEU A 40 5.60 2.14 7.52
CA LEU A 40 5.62 1.41 6.24
C LEU A 40 6.01 -0.05 6.43
N ASN A 41 6.91 -0.34 7.37
CA ASN A 41 7.27 -1.72 7.72
C ASN A 41 6.07 -2.49 8.29
N LYS A 42 5.31 -1.87 9.22
CA LYS A 42 4.08 -2.45 9.74
C LYS A 42 3.05 -2.67 8.63
N LEU A 43 2.82 -1.65 7.79
CA LEU A 43 1.91 -1.77 6.66
C LEU A 43 2.30 -2.94 5.75
N ALA A 44 3.58 -3.07 5.40
CA ALA A 44 4.06 -4.17 4.57
C ALA A 44 3.83 -5.56 5.20
N SER A 45 3.96 -5.70 6.53
CA SER A 45 3.71 -6.98 7.23
C SER A 45 2.25 -7.43 7.22
N GLU A 46 1.31 -6.50 7.00
CA GLU A 46 -0.13 -6.75 6.95
C GLU A 46 -0.67 -6.71 5.51
N SER A 47 0.21 -6.56 4.51
CA SER A 47 -0.15 -6.31 3.11
C SER A 47 0.42 -7.37 2.17
N VAL A 48 -0.10 -7.37 0.93
CA VAL A 48 0.56 -8.02 -0.19
C VAL A 48 1.68 -7.11 -0.71
N VAL A 49 2.91 -7.61 -0.71
CA VAL A 49 4.09 -6.87 -1.21
C VAL A 49 4.44 -7.38 -2.61
N PHE A 50 4.63 -6.45 -3.55
CA PHE A 50 5.03 -6.76 -4.92
C PHE A 50 6.55 -6.69 -5.06
N GLU A 51 7.23 -7.84 -5.00
CA GLU A 51 8.71 -7.93 -5.12
C GLU A 51 9.26 -7.45 -6.47
N ARG A 52 8.40 -7.41 -7.50
CA ARG A 52 8.76 -7.08 -8.89
C ARG A 52 7.84 -6.02 -9.49
N ALA A 53 7.67 -4.90 -8.77
CA ALA A 53 6.99 -3.71 -9.28
C ALA A 53 7.97 -2.83 -10.07
N TYR A 54 7.67 -2.58 -11.36
CA TYR A 54 8.51 -1.79 -12.25
C TYR A 54 7.79 -0.53 -12.72
N VAL A 55 8.54 0.57 -12.84
CA VAL A 55 8.08 1.81 -13.49
C VAL A 55 8.44 1.74 -14.98
N THR A 56 7.50 2.08 -15.86
CA THR A 56 7.74 2.06 -17.30
C THR A 56 8.54 3.27 -17.78
N HIS A 57 8.33 4.44 -17.15
CA HIS A 57 9.03 5.68 -17.43
C HIS A 57 9.42 6.37 -16.11
N PRO A 58 10.70 6.33 -15.68
CA PRO A 58 11.16 6.90 -14.41
C PRO A 58 11.43 8.41 -14.55
N VAL A 59 10.42 9.17 -14.97
CA VAL A 59 10.49 10.63 -15.14
C VAL A 59 9.35 11.24 -14.34
N CYS A 60 9.62 12.39 -13.72
CA CYS A 60 8.64 13.20 -13.00
C CYS A 60 7.90 14.15 -13.95
#